data_AF-A0A5E4UIX3-F1
#
_entry.id   AF-A0A5E4UIX3-F1
#
_cell.length_a   1.000
_cell.length_b   1.000
_cell.length_c   1.000
_cell.angle_alpha   90.00
_cell.angle_beta   90.00
_cell.angle_gamma   90.00
#
_symmetry.space_group_name_H-M   'P 1'
#
loop_
_entity.id
_entity.type
_entity.pdbx_description
1 polymer ?
#
loop_
_entity_poly.entity_id
_entity_poly.type
_entity_poly.pdbx_seq_one_letter_code
_entity_poly.pdbx_strand_id
1 'polypeptide(L)'
;MRDSNDENVKSRGAGMTRRFGTSGAPDLPKPLSRKGYVVWFHDHGEYLGLAWNASAEEIERAHVANADHAIYFETFAQAAVASDKFISPCRVIHSPGPGKRPKLMP
;
A
#
# COMPACT_ATOMS: atom_id res chain seq x y z
N MET A 1 22.23 -18.73 -47.94
CA MET A 1 22.77 -17.38 -47.69
C MET A 1 21.85 -16.74 -46.66
N ARG A 2 22.26 -16.50 -45.40
CA ARG A 2 23.13 -15.37 -44.95
C ARG A 2 22.46 -14.03 -45.32
N ASP A 3 22.13 -13.08 -44.44
CA ASP A 3 22.57 -12.75 -43.07
C ASP A 3 21.64 -11.63 -42.51
N SER A 4 21.62 -11.47 -41.17
CA SER A 4 21.67 -10.19 -40.39
C SER A 4 20.65 -9.06 -40.64
N ASN A 5 20.30 -8.15 -39.74
CA ASN A 5 20.48 -7.87 -38.30
C ASN A 5 19.73 -6.54 -38.10
N ASP A 6 18.92 -6.37 -37.06
CA ASP A 6 18.83 -5.06 -36.39
C ASP A 6 18.39 -5.25 -34.94
N GLU A 7 19.34 -4.98 -34.05
CA GLU A 7 19.12 -4.84 -32.63
C GLU A 7 18.38 -3.53 -32.34
N ASN A 8 17.35 -3.59 -31.51
CA ASN A 8 17.06 -2.45 -30.65
C ASN A 8 16.57 -2.92 -29.29
N VAL A 9 17.53 -3.31 -28.45
CA VAL A 9 17.36 -3.34 -27.00
C VAL A 9 17.07 -1.91 -26.54
N LYS A 10 15.81 -1.64 -26.19
CA LYS A 10 15.45 -0.44 -25.45
C LYS A 10 14.93 -0.79 -24.07
N SER A 11 15.88 -1.01 -23.17
CA SER A 11 15.68 -0.85 -21.74
C SER A 11 15.07 0.52 -21.45
N ARG A 12 13.83 0.55 -20.97
CA ARG A 12 13.26 1.71 -20.27
C ARG A 12 12.42 1.21 -19.11
N GLY A 13 13.05 1.18 -17.94
CA GLY A 13 12.35 1.09 -16.68
C GLY A 13 11.51 2.34 -16.40
N ALA A 14 10.70 2.18 -15.36
CA ALA A 14 10.02 3.19 -14.58
C ALA A 14 8.96 4.03 -15.31
N GLY A 15 7.71 3.80 -14.92
CA GLY A 15 6.62 4.71 -15.21
C GLY A 15 5.26 4.05 -15.29
N MET A 16 4.92 3.16 -14.35
CA MET A 16 3.52 2.78 -14.17
C MET A 16 2.77 3.98 -13.57
N THR A 17 2.49 4.98 -14.40
CA THR A 17 1.52 6.03 -14.15
C THR A 17 0.14 5.38 -14.19
N ARG A 18 -0.22 4.68 -13.10
CA ARG A 18 -1.60 4.28 -12.88
C ARG A 18 -2.39 5.55 -12.67
N ARG A 19 -3.08 5.94 -13.73
CA ARG A 19 -4.09 6.99 -13.76
C ARG A 19 -4.99 6.82 -12.54
N PHE A 20 -4.86 7.73 -11.58
CA PHE A 20 -5.79 7.86 -10.46
C PHE A 20 -7.11 8.39 -11.03
N GLY A 21 -7.91 7.47 -11.55
CA GLY A 21 -9.27 7.74 -11.98
C GLY A 21 -10.10 8.19 -10.78
N THR A 22 -10.66 9.39 -10.90
CA THR A 22 -11.77 9.91 -10.10
C THR A 22 -13.03 9.07 -10.38
N SER A 23 -13.16 7.91 -9.73
CA SER A 23 -14.41 7.14 -9.72
C SER A 23 -14.59 6.53 -8.34
N GLY A 24 -15.48 7.14 -7.55
CA GLY A 24 -15.90 6.68 -6.22
C GLY A 24 -14.75 6.60 -5.22
N ALA A 25 -14.51 7.66 -4.43
CA ALA A 25 -13.63 7.53 -3.28
C ALA A 25 -14.19 6.40 -2.38
N PRO A 26 -13.49 5.28 -2.19
CA PRO A 26 -13.94 4.24 -1.27
C PRO A 26 -14.10 4.88 0.10
N ASP A 27 -15.16 4.54 0.84
CA ASP A 27 -15.50 5.19 2.10
C ASP A 27 -14.29 5.14 3.03
N LEU A 28 -13.65 6.30 3.23
CA LEU A 28 -12.38 6.31 3.95
C LEU A 28 -12.62 5.84 5.38
N PRO A 29 -11.70 5.03 5.93
CA PRO A 29 -11.85 4.53 7.27
C PRO A 29 -11.98 5.63 8.33
N LYS A 30 -12.54 5.24 9.49
CA LYS A 30 -12.70 6.13 10.65
C LYS A 30 -11.39 6.86 11.01
N PRO A 31 -11.48 8.06 11.62
CA PRO A 31 -10.32 8.81 12.08
C PRO A 31 -9.40 7.92 12.93
N LEU A 32 -8.16 7.79 12.48
CA LEU A 32 -7.15 7.00 13.15
C LEU A 32 -6.62 7.80 14.36
N SER A 33 -6.41 7.13 15.50
CA SER A 33 -5.92 7.78 16.73
C SER A 33 -4.44 8.18 16.64
N ARG A 34 -3.68 7.60 15.71
CA ARG A 34 -2.24 7.85 15.53
C ARG A 34 -1.96 8.57 14.21
N LYS A 35 -0.95 9.44 14.22
CA LYS A 35 -0.41 10.09 13.01
C LYS A 35 0.53 9.14 12.29
N GLY A 36 0.43 9.06 10.96
CA GLY A 36 1.31 8.23 10.13
C GLY A 36 0.66 7.80 8.83
N TYR A 37 1.37 7.01 8.04
CA TYR A 37 0.90 6.39 6.81
C TYR A 37 0.50 4.96 7.09
N VAL A 38 -0.68 4.56 6.66
CA VAL A 38 -1.20 3.21 6.86
C VAL A 38 -1.57 2.64 5.50
N VAL A 39 -1.29 1.37 5.28
CA VAL A 39 -1.78 0.66 4.09
C VAL A 39 -3.18 0.15 4.40
N TRP A 40 -4.13 0.49 3.55
CA TRP A 40 -5.53 0.10 3.65
C TRP A 40 -5.93 -0.72 2.42
N PHE A 41 -6.48 -1.89 2.68
CA PHE A 41 -7.03 -2.82 1.70
C PHE A 41 -8.50 -2.48 1.51
N HIS A 42 -8.80 -1.70 0.47
CA HIS A 42 -10.16 -1.23 0.21
C HIS A 42 -11.15 -2.37 -0.09
N ASP A 43 -10.64 -3.53 -0.52
CA ASP A 43 -11.46 -4.68 -0.90
C ASP A 43 -12.09 -5.35 0.33
N HIS A 44 -11.30 -5.47 1.40
CA HIS A 44 -11.71 -6.11 2.65
C HIS A 44 -12.07 -5.11 3.76
N GLY A 45 -11.76 -3.82 3.57
CA GLY A 45 -11.90 -2.81 4.61
C GLY A 45 -10.86 -2.96 5.74
N GLU A 46 -9.79 -3.71 5.51
CA GLU A 46 -8.75 -4.03 6.48
C GLU A 46 -7.50 -3.19 6.27
N TYR A 47 -6.61 -3.18 7.26
CA TYR A 47 -5.33 -2.49 7.22
C TYR A 47 -4.18 -3.48 7.23
N LEU A 48 -3.01 -3.00 6.85
CA LEU A 48 -1.77 -3.72 7.05
C LEU A 48 -1.34 -3.58 8.51
N GLY A 49 -1.35 -4.69 9.22
CA GLY A 49 -0.89 -4.81 10.61
C GLY A 49 0.28 -5.76 10.74
N LEU A 50 0.68 -5.97 11.99
CA LEU A 50 1.61 -7.03 12.37
C LEU A 50 0.85 -8.07 13.18
N ALA A 51 0.99 -9.33 12.80
CA ALA A 51 0.46 -10.46 13.55
C ALA A 51 1.58 -11.47 13.83
N TRP A 52 1.46 -12.16 14.96
CA TRP A 52 2.35 -13.25 15.30
C TRP A 52 2.05 -14.46 14.41
N ASN A 53 3.04 -14.93 13.65
CA ASN A 53 2.95 -16.20 12.94
C ASN A 53 3.57 -17.31 13.79
N ALA A 54 2.74 -18.18 14.34
CA ALA A 54 3.18 -19.29 15.17
C ALA A 54 3.99 -20.36 14.40
N SER A 55 3.85 -20.44 13.08
CA SER A 55 4.60 -21.39 12.24
C SER A 55 6.00 -20.90 11.89
N ALA A 56 6.18 -19.59 11.76
CA ALA A 56 7.49 -18.97 11.55
C ALA A 56 8.15 -18.56 12.87
N GLU A 57 7.38 -18.53 13.97
CA GLU A 57 7.79 -17.97 15.27
C GLU A 57 8.26 -16.50 15.16
N GLU A 58 7.67 -15.77 14.22
CA GLU A 58 8.06 -14.41 13.84
C GLU A 58 6.83 -13.49 13.73
N ILE A 59 7.05 -12.18 13.91
CA ILE A 59 6.04 -11.16 13.67
C ILE A 59 6.01 -10.86 12.17
N GLU A 60 4.90 -11.20 11.52
CA GLU A 60 4.72 -11.00 10.09
C GLU A 60 3.64 -9.98 9.77
N ARG A 61 3.67 -9.49 8.54
CA ARG A 61 2.67 -8.55 8.05
C ARG A 61 1.38 -9.29 7.74
N ALA A 62 0.28 -8.81 8.31
CA ALA A 62 -1.04 -9.45 8.17
C ALA A 62 -2.14 -8.42 7.91
N HIS A 63 -3.28 -8.90 7.42
CA HIS A 63 -4.50 -8.10 7.33
C HIS A 63 -5.11 -7.98 8.73
N VAL A 64 -5.38 -6.75 9.15
CA VAL A 64 -6.02 -6.45 10.44
C VAL A 64 -7.24 -5.58 10.21
N ALA A 65 -8.39 -5.97 10.73
CA ALA A 65 -9.60 -5.12 10.70
C ALA A 65 -9.46 -3.87 11.58
N ASN A 66 -8.62 -3.92 12.62
CA ASN A 66 -8.46 -2.84 13.58
C ASN A 66 -7.32 -1.89 13.18
N ALA A 67 -7.72 -0.64 12.96
CA ALA A 67 -6.85 0.50 12.75
C ALA A 67 -5.77 0.69 13.83
N ASP A 68 -6.06 0.35 15.10
CA ASP A 68 -5.10 0.50 16.21
C ASP A 68 -3.95 -0.53 16.14
N HIS A 69 -4.22 -1.67 15.49
CA HIS A 69 -3.27 -2.77 15.27
C HIS A 69 -2.55 -2.64 13.92
N ALA A 70 -2.85 -1.59 13.15
CA ALA A 70 -2.22 -1.33 11.88
C ALA A 70 -0.80 -0.78 12.08
N ILE A 71 0.06 -1.01 11.08
CA ILE A 71 1.39 -0.43 11.02
C ILE A 71 1.26 1.03 10.57
N TYR A 72 1.74 1.94 11.40
CA TYR A 72 1.87 3.35 11.07
C TYR A 72 3.29 3.62 10.62
N PHE A 73 3.47 3.82 9.33
CA PHE A 73 4.73 4.23 8.73
C PHE A 73 4.93 5.73 8.88
N GLU A 74 6.18 6.16 8.97
CA GLU A 74 6.51 7.58 9.04
C GLU A 74 6.38 8.28 7.68
N THR A 75 6.53 7.51 6.59
CA THR A 75 6.53 8.04 5.22
C THR A 75 5.65 7.20 4.30
N PHE A 76 5.10 7.85 3.26
CA PHE A 76 4.38 7.19 2.20
C PHE A 76 5.21 6.12 1.50
N ALA A 77 6.50 6.38 1.24
CA ALA A 77 7.39 5.44 0.56
C ALA A 77 7.54 4.13 1.33
N GLN A 78 7.67 4.18 2.65
CA GLN A 78 7.71 2.96 3.47
C GLN A 78 6.40 2.17 3.38
N ALA A 79 5.25 2.85 3.45
CA ALA A 79 3.95 2.20 3.31
C ALA A 79 3.75 1.59 1.91
N ALA A 80 4.21 2.28 0.85
CA ALA A 80 4.14 1.80 -0.52
C ALA A 80 5.01 0.55 -0.73
N VAL A 81 6.26 0.56 -0.25
CA VAL A 81 7.15 -0.62 -0.29
C VAL A 81 6.59 -1.75 0.57
N ALA A 82 5.91 -1.42 1.67
CA ALA A 82 5.30 -2.43 2.51
C ALA A 82 4.11 -3.11 1.84
N SER A 83 3.35 -2.36 1.05
CA SER A 83 2.21 -2.85 0.26
C SER A 83 2.61 -3.58 -1.02
N ASP A 84 3.77 -3.29 -1.60
CA ASP A 84 4.26 -3.90 -2.85
C ASP A 84 4.34 -5.44 -2.80
N LYS A 85 4.62 -5.99 -1.61
CA LYS A 85 4.66 -7.45 -1.39
C LYS A 85 3.28 -8.13 -1.43
N PHE A 86 2.19 -7.37 -1.45
CA PHE A 86 0.83 -7.91 -1.44
C PHE A 86 0.25 -7.98 -2.85
N ILE A 87 -0.33 -9.13 -3.19
CA ILE A 87 -1.03 -9.34 -4.46
C ILE A 87 -2.37 -8.56 -4.48
N SER A 88 -2.92 -8.26 -3.30
CA SER A 88 -4.22 -7.60 -3.15
C SER A 88 -4.16 -6.10 -3.45
N PRO A 89 -5.21 -5.52 -4.05
CA PRO A 89 -5.28 -4.09 -4.31
C PRO A 89 -5.37 -3.30 -2.99
N CYS A 90 -4.32 -2.53 -2.71
CA CYS A 90 -4.17 -1.72 -1.50
C CYS A 90 -3.87 -0.26 -1.82
N ARG A 91 -4.25 0.63 -0.91
CA ARG A 91 -4.02 2.08 -1.00
C ARG A 91 -3.36 2.58 0.28
N VAL A 92 -2.44 3.53 0.13
CA VAL A 92 -1.85 4.19 1.30
C VAL A 92 -2.74 5.37 1.70
N ILE A 93 -3.13 5.38 2.98
CA ILE A 93 -3.84 6.48 3.63
C ILE A 93 -2.87 7.20 4.58
N HIS A 94 -2.88 8.52 4.56
CA HIS A 94 -2.19 9.35 5.52
C HIS A 94 -3.15 9.74 6.64
N SER A 95 -2.86 9.31 7.86
CA SER A 95 -3.47 9.80 9.09
C SER A 95 -2.74 11.05 9.58
N PRO A 96 -3.38 12.23 9.58
CA PRO A 96 -2.76 13.45 10.10
C PRO A 96 -2.79 13.54 11.63
N GLY A 97 -3.41 12.58 12.33
CA GLY A 97 -3.48 12.52 13.79
C GLY A 97 -4.90 12.34 14.34
N PRO A 98 -5.03 12.20 15.67
CA PRO A 98 -6.29 11.86 16.33
C PRO A 98 -7.41 12.84 15.98
N GLY A 99 -8.56 12.30 15.62
CA GLY A 99 -9.77 13.08 15.29
C GLY A 99 -9.78 13.73 13.91
N LYS A 100 -8.71 13.59 13.10
CA LYS A 100 -8.69 14.09 11.72
C LYS A 100 -9.03 12.97 10.74
N ARG A 101 -9.81 13.31 9.71
CA ARG A 101 -10.11 12.36 8.62
C ARG A 101 -8.81 11.96 7.91
N PRO A 102 -8.57 10.66 7.69
CA PRO A 102 -7.44 10.24 6.88
C PRO A 102 -7.55 10.83 5.48
N LYS A 103 -6.42 10.99 4.80
CA LYS A 103 -6.37 11.44 3.40
C LYS A 103 -5.75 10.33 2.56
N LEU A 104 -6.43 9.96 1.48
CA LEU A 104 -5.81 9.09 0.48
C LEU A 104 -4.62 9.82 -0.13
N MET A 105 -3.48 9.13 -0.18
CA MET A 105 -2.33 9.62 -0.90
C MET A 105 -2.44 9.17 -2.37
N PRO A 106 -2.12 10.07 -3.33
CA PRO A 106 -1.97 9.72 -4.74
C PRO A 106 -0.67 8.98 -5.01
#